data_AF-A0A1Q6KIV0-F1
#
_entry.id   AF-A0A1Q6KIV0-F1
#
_cell.length_a   1.000
_cell.length_b   1.000
_cell.length_c   1.000
_cell.angle_alpha   90.00
_cell.angle_beta   90.00
_cell.angle_gamma   90.00
#
_symmetry.space_group_name_H-M   'P 1'
#
loop_
_entity.id
_entity.type
_entity.pdbx_description
1 polymer ?
#
loop_
_entity_poly.entity_id
_entity_poly.type
_entity_poly.pdbx_seq_one_letter_code
_entity_poly.pdbx_strand_id
1 'polypeptide(L)'
;MEYVAKEVCTEISTIIKYMPKEYQNKIPTNVMEFFEKNKTNNYKVNINPNNIFDKSNIKEETLAIIAMLNIKYWCPNENLKKQLIKKYDENEKQYQREIRETYNTDNLFKNRNNSQLYTDRVSTEETAIVEYKEKNFLQRLFEKIKNLFKKKDI
;
A
#
# COMPACT_ATOMS: atom_id res chain seq x y z
N MET A 1 2.43 7.75 -6.14
CA MET A 1 1.83 8.44 -4.98
C MET A 1 0.98 9.64 -5.40
N GLU A 2 1.45 10.54 -6.26
CA GLU A 2 0.67 11.72 -6.69
C GLU A 2 -0.70 11.37 -7.30
N TYR A 3 -0.76 10.32 -8.14
CA TYR A 3 -2.01 9.89 -8.77
C TYR A 3 -3.08 9.44 -7.75
N VAL A 4 -2.69 8.65 -6.74
CA VAL A 4 -3.60 8.17 -5.68
C VAL A 4 -4.19 9.34 -4.90
N ALA A 5 -3.37 10.34 -4.55
CA ALA A 5 -3.83 11.52 -3.83
C ALA A 5 -4.90 12.30 -4.62
N LYS A 6 -4.76 12.41 -5.95
CA LYS A 6 -5.75 13.07 -6.80
C LYS A 6 -7.06 12.29 -6.88
N GLU A 7 -7.00 10.96 -6.96
CA GLU A 7 -8.21 10.10 -6.91
C GLU A 7 -8.95 10.27 -5.58
N VAL A 8 -8.23 10.24 -4.46
CA VAL A 8 -8.77 10.47 -3.11
C VAL A 8 -9.45 11.86 -3.02
N CYS A 9 -8.82 12.92 -3.52
CA CYS A 9 -9.45 14.25 -3.58
C CYS A 9 -10.73 14.26 -4.43
N THR A 10 -10.78 13.44 -5.48
CA THR A 10 -11.96 13.30 -6.36
C THR A 10 -13.10 12.60 -5.65
N GLU A 11 -12.82 11.52 -4.91
CA GLU A 11 -13.82 10.82 -4.07
C GLU A 11 -14.36 11.75 -2.97
N ILE A 12 -13.48 12.44 -2.23
CA ILE A 12 -13.86 13.38 -1.17
C ILE A 12 -14.79 14.46 -1.70
N SER A 13 -14.41 15.09 -2.81
CA SER A 13 -15.21 16.15 -3.44
C SER A 13 -16.60 15.61 -3.85
N THR A 14 -16.65 14.39 -4.37
CA THR A 14 -17.91 13.73 -4.77
C THR A 14 -18.79 13.42 -3.56
N ILE A 15 -18.24 12.85 -2.49
CA ILE A 15 -18.95 12.53 -1.26
C ILE A 15 -19.54 13.81 -0.65
N ILE A 16 -18.73 14.87 -0.49
CA ILE A 16 -19.19 16.13 0.11
C ILE A 16 -20.30 16.76 -0.75
N LYS A 17 -20.19 16.70 -2.08
CA LYS A 17 -21.22 17.20 -2.98
C LYS A 17 -22.57 16.50 -2.80
N TYR A 18 -22.57 15.20 -2.47
CA TYR A 18 -23.78 14.42 -2.20
C TYR A 18 -24.35 14.65 -0.79
N MET A 19 -23.57 15.19 0.16
CA MET A 19 -24.08 15.50 1.49
C MET A 19 -25.06 16.69 1.47
N PRO A 20 -25.97 16.80 2.46
CA PRO A 20 -26.83 17.98 2.60
C PRO A 20 -26.02 19.27 2.74
N LYS A 21 -26.58 20.39 2.28
CA LYS A 21 -25.90 21.70 2.24
C LYS A 21 -25.42 22.17 3.61
N GLU A 22 -26.14 21.83 4.68
CA GLU A 22 -25.74 22.13 6.06
C GLU A 22 -24.37 21.53 6.45
N TYR A 23 -24.02 20.35 5.91
CA TYR A 23 -22.73 19.71 6.15
C TYR A 23 -21.65 20.30 5.25
N GLN A 24 -21.97 20.63 4.00
CA GLN A 24 -21.05 21.30 3.07
C GLN A 24 -20.61 22.65 3.65
N ASN A 25 -21.56 23.45 4.15
CA ASN A 25 -21.31 24.79 4.66
C ASN A 25 -20.50 24.83 5.96
N LYS A 26 -20.40 23.72 6.70
CA LYS A 26 -19.56 23.63 7.90
C LYS A 26 -18.08 23.48 7.57
N ILE A 27 -17.72 23.11 6.35
CA ILE A 27 -16.32 23.01 5.91
C ILE A 27 -15.83 24.39 5.46
N PRO A 28 -14.69 24.88 5.97
CA PRO A 28 -14.07 26.11 5.48
C PRO A 28 -13.79 26.07 3.98
N THR A 29 -14.05 27.19 3.29
CA THR A 29 -13.91 27.29 1.83
C THR A 29 -12.53 26.89 1.33
N ASN A 30 -11.46 27.31 2.01
CA ASN A 30 -10.08 26.95 1.64
C ASN A 30 -9.81 25.44 1.68
N VAL A 31 -10.50 24.69 2.55
CA VAL A 31 -10.40 23.23 2.63
C VAL A 31 -11.14 22.59 1.45
N MET A 32 -12.33 23.10 1.11
CA MET A 32 -13.05 22.65 -0.08
C MET A 32 -12.26 22.92 -1.37
N GLU A 33 -11.71 24.13 -1.50
CA GLU A 33 -10.86 24.53 -2.64
C GLU A 33 -9.63 23.64 -2.78
N PHE A 34 -9.03 23.21 -1.67
CA PHE A 34 -7.91 22.28 -1.69
C PHE A 34 -8.29 20.97 -2.40
N PHE A 35 -9.41 20.35 -2.03
CA PHE A 35 -9.85 19.09 -2.67
C PHE A 35 -10.24 19.30 -4.13
N GLU A 36 -10.94 20.40 -4.43
CA GLU A 36 -11.36 20.73 -5.80
C GLU A 36 -10.18 21.01 -6.74
N LYS A 37 -9.13 21.67 -6.24
CA LYS A 37 -7.90 21.96 -7.02
C LYS A 37 -7.06 20.71 -7.28
N ASN A 38 -7.08 19.76 -6.34
CA ASN A 38 -6.23 18.57 -6.40
C ASN A 38 -6.96 17.32 -6.92
N LYS A 39 -8.23 17.41 -7.32
CA LYS A 39 -8.93 16.28 -7.94
C LYS A 39 -8.42 15.99 -9.35
N THR A 40 -8.79 14.83 -9.88
CA THR A 40 -8.51 14.43 -11.26
C THR A 40 -9.80 14.16 -12.02
N ASN A 41 -9.81 14.46 -13.32
CA ASN A 41 -10.92 14.11 -14.21
C ASN A 41 -10.76 12.70 -14.81
N ASN A 42 -9.58 12.08 -14.64
CA ASN A 42 -9.26 10.77 -15.22
C ASN A 42 -9.63 9.59 -14.30
N TYR A 43 -10.36 9.86 -13.23
CA TYR A 43 -10.80 8.85 -12.28
C TYR A 43 -12.33 8.79 -12.24
N LYS A 44 -12.89 7.61 -12.49
CA LYS A 44 -14.33 7.39 -12.46
C LYS A 44 -14.74 7.00 -11.03
N VAL A 45 -15.34 7.95 -10.32
CA VAL A 45 -15.88 7.72 -8.98
C VAL A 45 -17.13 6.84 -9.06
N ASN A 46 -17.14 5.71 -8.34
CA ASN A 46 -18.26 4.77 -8.29
C ASN A 46 -19.05 4.88 -6.97
N ILE A 47 -19.39 6.10 -6.55
CA ILE A 47 -20.08 6.34 -5.28
C ILE A 47 -21.57 6.53 -5.53
N ASN A 48 -22.38 5.70 -4.89
CA ASN A 48 -23.84 5.79 -4.94
C ASN A 48 -24.31 6.97 -4.06
N PRO A 49 -25.02 7.97 -4.60
CA PRO A 49 -25.54 9.10 -3.80
C PRO A 49 -26.52 8.67 -2.70
N ASN A 50 -27.18 7.52 -2.85
CA ASN A 50 -28.08 6.96 -1.82
C ASN A 50 -27.34 6.14 -0.75
N ASN A 51 -26.06 5.82 -0.99
CA ASN A 51 -25.21 5.09 -0.04
C ASN A 51 -23.75 5.55 -0.18
N ILE A 52 -23.48 6.79 0.24
CA ILE A 52 -22.19 7.47 0.02
C ILE A 52 -21.03 6.91 0.85
N PHE A 53 -21.26 5.95 1.74
CA PHE A 53 -20.26 5.35 2.62
C PHE A 53 -20.10 3.83 2.43
N ASP A 54 -20.53 3.31 1.27
CA ASP A 54 -20.23 1.93 0.90
C ASP A 54 -18.72 1.73 0.74
N LYS A 55 -18.12 1.06 1.72
CA LYS A 55 -16.67 0.83 1.79
C LYS A 55 -16.11 0.07 0.59
N SER A 56 -16.92 -0.76 -0.08
CA SER A 56 -16.47 -1.51 -1.26
C SER A 56 -16.13 -0.61 -2.45
N ASN A 57 -16.62 0.63 -2.44
CA ASN A 57 -16.54 1.59 -3.53
C ASN A 57 -15.70 2.84 -3.19
N ILE A 58 -15.04 2.86 -2.03
CA ILE A 58 -14.35 4.03 -1.49
C ILE A 58 -12.98 3.61 -0.98
N LYS A 59 -11.95 4.40 -1.30
CA LYS A 59 -10.59 4.15 -0.79
C LYS A 59 -10.52 4.34 0.72
N GLU A 60 -9.64 3.57 1.36
CA GLU A 60 -9.43 3.67 2.82
C GLU A 60 -8.94 5.06 3.22
N GLU A 61 -8.08 5.67 2.41
CA GLU A 61 -7.57 7.03 2.63
C GLU A 61 -8.68 8.09 2.56
N THR A 62 -9.65 7.91 1.65
CA THR A 62 -10.84 8.77 1.58
C THR A 62 -11.66 8.64 2.86
N LEU A 63 -11.90 7.43 3.35
CA LEU A 63 -12.63 7.19 4.59
C LEU A 63 -11.91 7.82 5.80
N ALA A 64 -10.59 7.73 5.86
CA ALA A 64 -9.78 8.35 6.91
C ALA A 64 -9.92 9.88 6.90
N ILE A 65 -9.86 10.52 5.72
CA ILE A 65 -10.03 11.97 5.61
C ILE A 65 -11.47 12.40 5.94
N ILE A 66 -12.49 11.65 5.51
CA ILE A 66 -13.88 11.89 5.89
C ILE A 66 -14.08 11.78 7.40
N ALA A 67 -13.44 10.80 8.06
CA ALA A 67 -13.47 10.67 9.52
C ALA A 67 -12.81 11.88 10.21
N MET A 68 -11.69 12.40 9.67
CA MET A 68 -11.08 13.63 10.16
C MET A 68 -11.99 14.85 10.00
N LEU A 69 -12.65 14.99 8.84
CA LEU A 69 -13.63 16.06 8.59
C LEU A 69 -14.83 15.95 9.55
N ASN A 70 -15.26 14.73 9.87
CA ASN A 70 -16.29 14.48 10.86
C ASN A 70 -15.91 15.06 12.22
N ILE A 71 -14.73 14.70 12.73
CA ILE A 71 -14.21 15.20 14.01
C ILE A 71 -14.07 16.72 14.03
N LYS A 72 -13.65 17.32 12.91
CA LYS A 72 -13.30 18.74 12.85
C LYS A 72 -14.48 19.67 12.61
N TYR A 73 -15.43 19.26 11.77
CA TYR A 73 -16.48 20.17 11.26
C TYR A 73 -17.91 19.68 11.48
N TRP A 74 -18.13 18.36 11.59
CA TRP A 74 -19.49 17.81 11.62
C TRP A 74 -19.92 17.25 12.98
N CYS A 75 -18.96 16.92 13.85
CA CYS A 75 -19.25 16.35 15.15
C CYS A 75 -19.96 17.37 16.05
N PRO A 76 -21.18 17.09 16.53
CA PRO A 76 -22.00 18.08 17.23
C PRO A 76 -21.60 18.30 18.70
N ASN A 77 -20.80 17.39 19.29
CA ASN A 77 -20.49 17.40 20.71
C ASN A 77 -19.10 16.81 21.00
N GLU A 78 -18.36 17.45 21.91
CA GLU A 78 -17.05 17.05 22.40
C GLU A 78 -16.99 15.65 23.06
N ASN A 79 -18.03 15.18 23.75
CA ASN A 79 -18.06 13.83 24.28
C ASN A 79 -18.07 12.77 23.16
N LEU A 80 -18.95 12.95 22.17
CA LEU A 80 -19.00 12.07 21.01
C LEU A 80 -17.68 12.10 20.23
N LYS A 81 -17.10 13.30 20.08
CA LYS A 81 -15.78 13.48 19.46
C LYS A 81 -14.69 12.68 20.16
N LYS A 82 -14.62 12.72 21.50
CA LYS A 82 -13.67 11.93 22.29
C LYS A 82 -13.87 10.43 22.09
N GLN A 83 -15.12 9.97 22.06
CA GLN A 83 -15.44 8.56 21.82
C GLN A 83 -15.02 8.11 20.41
N LEU A 84 -15.28 8.93 19.39
CA LEU A 84 -14.87 8.65 18.02
C LEU A 84 -13.33 8.61 17.89
N ILE A 85 -12.63 9.59 18.46
CA ILE A 85 -11.15 9.62 18.46
C ILE A 85 -10.58 8.36 19.12
N LYS A 86 -11.13 7.98 20.28
CA LYS A 86 -10.71 6.75 20.98
C LYS A 86 -10.88 5.52 20.10
N LYS A 87 -12.03 5.40 19.43
CA LYS A 87 -12.32 4.29 18.51
C LYS A 87 -11.37 4.28 17.31
N TYR A 88 -11.06 5.44 16.73
CA TYR A 88 -10.12 5.53 15.61
C TYR A 88 -8.70 5.14 16.02
N ASP A 89 -8.25 5.56 17.21
CA ASP A 89 -6.96 5.17 17.77
C ASP A 89 -6.87 3.65 18.06
N GLU A 90 -7.95 3.06 18.58
CA GLU A 90 -8.04 1.61 18.79
C GLU A 90 -7.95 0.84 17.46
N ASN A 91 -8.67 1.29 16.42
CA ASN A 91 -8.61 0.70 15.09
C ASN A 91 -7.20 0.80 14.48
N GLU A 92 -6.55 1.96 14.59
CA GLU A 92 -5.19 2.17 14.09
C GLU A 92 -4.19 1.25 14.81
N LYS A 93 -4.28 1.16 16.14
CA LYS A 93 -3.45 0.24 16.92
C LYS A 93 -3.63 -1.21 16.47
N GLN A 94 -4.86 -1.62 16.18
CA GLN A 94 -5.14 -2.96 15.69
C GLN A 94 -4.52 -3.19 14.30
N TYR A 95 -4.74 -2.27 13.37
CA TYR A 95 -4.14 -2.33 12.02
C TYR A 95 -2.60 -2.41 12.08
N GLN A 96 -1.97 -1.60 12.93
CA GLN A 96 -0.52 -1.63 13.12
C GLN A 96 -0.03 -2.93 13.76
N ARG A 97 -0.81 -3.54 14.66
CA ARG A 97 -0.49 -4.88 15.19
C ARG A 97 -0.53 -5.92 14.07
N GLU A 98 -1.55 -5.92 13.24
CA GLU A 98 -1.71 -6.87 12.13
C GLU A 98 -0.56 -6.75 11.11
N ILE A 99 -0.15 -5.54 10.76
CA ILE A 99 1.03 -5.31 9.93
C ILE A 99 2.28 -5.89 10.60
N ARG A 100 2.50 -5.57 11.88
CA ARG A 100 3.67 -6.06 12.61
C ARG A 100 3.69 -7.58 12.69
N GLU A 101 2.58 -8.23 12.95
CA GLU A 101 2.48 -9.69 13.02
C GLU A 101 2.76 -10.34 11.66
N THR A 102 2.21 -9.78 10.58
CA THR A 102 2.35 -10.29 9.20
C THR A 102 3.78 -10.13 8.68
N TYR A 103 4.43 -9.00 8.98
CA TYR A 103 5.73 -8.63 8.42
C TYR A 103 6.88 -8.65 9.45
N ASN A 104 6.69 -9.25 10.62
CA ASN A 104 7.76 -9.39 11.61
C ASN A 104 8.91 -10.24 11.02
N THR A 105 10.11 -9.68 10.99
CA THR A 105 11.34 -10.39 10.58
C THR A 105 11.56 -11.67 11.38
N ASP A 106 11.14 -11.69 12.65
CA ASP A 106 11.23 -12.90 13.48
C ASP A 106 10.37 -14.03 12.93
N ASN A 107 9.26 -13.75 12.26
CA ASN A 107 8.39 -14.76 11.64
C ASN A 107 8.88 -15.17 10.23
N LEU A 108 9.58 -14.28 9.52
CA LEU A 108 10.18 -14.57 8.20
C LEU A 108 11.28 -15.64 8.24
N PHE A 109 12.00 -15.80 9.36
CA PHE A 109 13.10 -16.77 9.49
C PHE A 109 12.77 -18.01 10.34
N LYS A 110 11.70 -18.00 11.13
CA LYS A 110 11.31 -19.15 11.98
C LYS A 110 10.98 -20.42 11.19
N ASN A 111 10.55 -20.30 9.93
CA ASN A 111 10.19 -21.46 9.09
C ASN A 111 11.37 -22.11 8.35
N ARG A 112 12.59 -21.56 8.44
CA ARG A 112 13.78 -22.18 7.83
C ARG A 112 14.45 -23.25 8.68
N ASN A 113 14.16 -23.29 9.99
CA ASN A 113 14.82 -24.23 10.90
C ASN A 113 14.14 -25.62 10.96
N ASN A 114 13.00 -25.81 10.29
CA ASN A 114 12.27 -27.10 10.28
C ASN A 114 12.46 -27.93 9.00
N SER A 115 13.31 -27.49 8.07
CA SER A 115 13.59 -28.22 6.82
C SER A 115 15.03 -28.70 6.75
N GLN A 116 15.57 -29.31 7.81
CA GLN A 116 16.78 -30.15 7.68
C GLN A 116 16.93 -31.11 8.86
N LEU A 117 16.00 -32.05 8.96
CA LEU A 117 16.21 -33.33 9.66
C LEU A 117 16.09 -34.47 8.64
N TYR A 118 16.96 -34.45 7.63
CA TYR A 118 17.34 -35.66 6.92
C TYR A 118 18.86 -35.78 7.00
N THR A 119 19.23 -36.77 7.80
CA THR A 119 20.51 -37.44 7.93
C THR A 119 21.36 -37.39 6.66
N ASP A 120 22.63 -37.04 6.79
CA ASP A 120 23.70 -37.88 6.25
C ASP A 120 25.04 -37.58 6.93
N ARG A 121 25.60 -38.65 7.53
CA ARG A 121 26.96 -38.73 8.03
C ARG A 121 27.88 -38.98 6.84
N VAL A 122 28.63 -38.00 6.35
CA VAL A 122 29.76 -38.26 5.45
C VAL A 122 30.91 -37.28 5.72
N SER A 123 32.00 -37.85 6.24
CA SER A 123 33.42 -37.44 6.23
C SER A 123 33.81 -35.96 6.12
N THR A 124 34.50 -35.49 7.15
CA THR A 124 35.43 -34.35 7.09
C THR A 124 36.59 -34.65 6.14
N GLU A 125 36.53 -34.14 4.92
CA GLU A 125 37.72 -33.92 4.08
C GLU A 125 37.90 -32.41 3.92
N GLU A 126 39.00 -31.89 4.46
CA GLU A 126 39.46 -30.51 4.25
C GLU A 126 39.78 -30.32 2.76
N THR A 127 38.84 -29.77 2.00
CA THR A 127 39.11 -29.29 0.64
C THR A 127 39.39 -27.80 0.71
N ALA A 128 40.66 -27.44 0.54
CA ALA A 128 41.06 -26.05 0.35
C ALA A 128 40.26 -25.43 -0.80
N ILE A 129 39.62 -24.28 -0.54
CA ILE A 129 38.80 -23.57 -1.52
C ILE A 129 39.73 -23.03 -2.61
N VAL A 130 39.75 -23.68 -3.77
CA VAL A 130 40.29 -23.10 -5.00
C VAL A 130 39.21 -22.16 -5.55
N GLU A 131 39.54 -20.88 -5.70
CA GLU A 131 38.66 -19.86 -6.25
C GLU A 131 38.27 -20.22 -7.70
N TYR A 132 37.07 -20.82 -7.87
CA TYR A 132 36.49 -21.00 -9.20
C TYR A 132 35.92 -19.65 -9.64
N LYS A 133 36.65 -18.93 -10.49
CA LYS A 133 36.13 -17.73 -11.16
C LYS A 133 35.02 -18.14 -12.11
N GLU A 134 33.79 -18.07 -11.63
CA GLU A 134 32.60 -18.30 -12.44
C GLU A 134 32.64 -17.33 -13.64
N LYS A 135 32.37 -17.84 -14.84
CA LYS A 135 32.39 -17.00 -16.03
C LYS A 135 31.38 -15.87 -15.87
N ASN A 136 31.87 -14.64 -15.75
CA ASN A 136 31.03 -13.45 -15.59
C ASN A 136 29.93 -13.40 -16.66
N PHE A 137 28.78 -12.79 -16.34
CA PHE A 137 27.66 -12.61 -17.26
C PHE A 137 28.10 -12.17 -18.67
N LEU A 138 29.11 -11.30 -18.74
CA LEU A 138 29.72 -10.83 -19.99
C LEU A 138 30.40 -11.95 -20.79
N GLN A 139 31.12 -12.87 -20.13
CA GLN A 139 31.76 -14.01 -20.80
C GLN A 139 30.72 -15.00 -21.36
N ARG A 140 29.61 -15.22 -20.65
CA ARG A 140 28.48 -16.02 -21.15
C ARG A 140 27.77 -15.35 -22.33
N LEU A 141 27.64 -14.03 -22.30
CA LEU A 141 27.04 -13.25 -23.38
C LEU A 141 27.92 -13.28 -24.64
N PHE A 142 29.24 -13.16 -24.49
CA PHE A 142 30.19 -13.17 -25.60
C PHE A 142 30.23 -14.52 -26.33
N GLU A 143 30.18 -15.64 -25.60
CA GLU A 143 30.10 -16.98 -26.19
C GLU A 143 28.80 -17.19 -27.00
N LYS A 144 27.68 -16.66 -26.53
CA LYS A 144 26.40 -16.70 -27.29
C LYS A 144 26.48 -15.86 -28.57
N ILE A 145 27.07 -14.66 -28.49
CA ILE A 145 27.27 -13.78 -29.64
C ILE A 145 28.22 -14.43 -30.66
N LYS A 146 29.30 -15.06 -30.20
CA LYS A 146 30.29 -15.75 -31.06
C LYS A 146 29.66 -16.89 -31.87
N ASN A 147 28.66 -17.57 -31.32
CA ASN A 147 27.94 -18.64 -32.02
C ASN A 147 26.92 -18.12 -33.04
N LEU A 148 26.46 -16.86 -32.92
CA LEU A 148 25.55 -16.23 -33.90
C LEU A 148 26.28 -15.80 -35.18
N PHE A 149 27.57 -15.49 -35.11
CA PHE A 149 28.39 -15.11 -36.27
C PHE A 149 29.08 -16.30 -36.96
N LYS A 150 28.89 -17.53 -36.47
CA LYS A 150 29.43 -18.76 -37.09
C LYS A 150 28.47 -19.41 -38.09
N LYS A 151 27.55 -18.65 -38.68
CA LYS A 151 26.70 -19.16 -39.76
C LYS A 151 26.43 -18.09 -40.81
N LYS A 152 27.22 -18.13 -41.89
CA LYS A 152 26.68 -18.02 -43.25
C LYS A 152 27.66 -18.63 -44.26
N ASP A 153 27.20 -19.74 -44.85
CA ASP A 153 27.53 -20.35 -46.14
C ASP A 153 28.99 -20.86 -46.33
N ILE A 154 29.18 -22.17 -46.58
CA ILE A 154 29.16 -22.84 -47.91
C ILE A 154 30.18 -22.19 -48.85
#